data_AF-A0A4R4U602-F1
#
_entry.id   AF-A0A4R4U602-F1
#
_cell.length_a   1.000
_cell.length_b   1.000
_cell.length_c   1.000
_cell.angle_alpha   90.00
_cell.angle_beta   90.00
_cell.angle_gamma   90.00
#
_symmetry.space_group_name_H-M   'P 1'
#
loop_
_entity.id
_entity.type
_entity.pdbx_description
1 polymer ?
#
loop_
_entity_poly.entity_id
_entity_poly.type
_entity_poly.pdbx_seq_one_letter_code
_entity_poly.pdbx_strand_id
1 'polypeptide(L)'
;LLDTFRGRAMFAIRTADGAVAGFIGRRRDGAPGPKYLNGPDTSLFHKGELLYGLHEARDRLAVGARPVIVEGPLDAIAVTVAGPAEYAAVATCGLALTTSQLDALGRVADLDETGVVLALDGDPAGRSGAVRTWERLAGIGGPLDTACLPTGHDPAGLLRTEGRTAVLQALRTRRPLMDEVVDAAVGRAGGALAAPEERVTALRAASRIIAARPPQSARQVVRLATRMDMPAALVTEVLVDTVSP
;
A
#
# COMPACT_ATOMS: atom_id res chain seq x y z
N LEU A 1 -22.91 19.40 -24.96
CA LEU A 1 -21.96 18.70 -24.05
C LEU A 1 -22.73 18.18 -22.84
N LEU A 2 -22.30 17.06 -22.27
CA LEU A 2 -22.85 16.51 -21.03
C LEU A 2 -21.74 16.54 -19.97
N ASP A 3 -22.00 17.13 -18.80
CA ASP A 3 -21.00 17.23 -17.73
C ASP A 3 -20.56 15.83 -17.28
N THR A 4 -19.25 15.61 -17.18
CA THR A 4 -18.69 14.33 -16.71
C THR A 4 -18.96 14.13 -15.21
N PHE A 5 -18.83 15.18 -14.41
CA PHE A 5 -19.06 15.15 -12.96
C PHE A 5 -20.39 15.83 -12.63
N ARG A 6 -21.33 15.08 -12.03
CA ARG A 6 -22.64 15.61 -11.61
C ARG A 6 -22.95 15.17 -10.20
N GLY A 7 -23.33 16.11 -9.33
CA GLY A 7 -23.70 15.82 -7.94
C GLY A 7 -22.58 15.14 -7.15
N ARG A 8 -21.32 15.51 -7.41
CA ARG A 8 -20.12 14.91 -6.81
C ARG A 8 -19.33 15.94 -6.02
N ALA A 9 -18.78 15.52 -4.89
CA ALA A 9 -17.71 16.26 -4.21
C ALA A 9 -16.42 16.12 -5.03
N MET A 10 -15.77 17.25 -5.30
CA MET A 10 -14.65 17.32 -6.24
C MET A 10 -13.31 17.45 -5.50
N PHE A 11 -12.37 16.58 -5.85
CA PHE A 11 -11.01 16.56 -5.33
C PHE A 11 -10.06 16.84 -6.48
N ALA A 12 -9.33 17.96 -6.41
CA ALA A 12 -8.37 18.35 -7.44
C ALA A 12 -7.10 17.48 -7.33
N ILE A 13 -6.58 17.05 -8.47
CA ILE A 13 -5.25 16.44 -8.59
C ILE A 13 -4.33 17.52 -9.14
N ARG A 14 -3.15 17.66 -8.52
CA ARG A 14 -2.18 18.69 -8.89
C ARG A 14 -0.93 18.10 -9.50
N THR A 15 -0.35 18.84 -10.42
CA THR A 15 1.02 18.64 -10.90
C THR A 15 2.04 19.00 -9.81
N ALA A 16 3.32 18.71 -10.05
CA ALA A 16 4.39 19.02 -9.11
C ALA A 16 4.48 20.53 -8.78
N ASP A 17 4.27 21.39 -9.78
CA ASP A 17 4.23 22.86 -9.66
C ASP A 17 2.91 23.41 -9.09
N GLY A 18 1.92 22.54 -8.85
CA GLY A 18 0.68 22.88 -8.14
C GLY A 18 -0.51 23.26 -9.03
N ALA A 19 -0.32 23.26 -10.35
CA ALA A 19 -1.41 23.45 -11.30
C ALA A 19 -2.43 22.30 -11.19
N VAL A 20 -3.71 22.61 -11.35
CA VAL A 20 -4.76 21.59 -11.32
C VAL A 20 -4.74 20.84 -12.66
N ALA A 21 -4.37 19.55 -12.59
CA ALA A 21 -4.28 18.66 -13.73
C ALA A 21 -5.61 17.97 -14.05
N GLY A 22 -6.38 17.63 -13.03
CA GLY A 22 -7.60 16.85 -13.17
C GLY A 22 -8.38 16.76 -11.86
N PHE A 23 -9.44 15.95 -11.88
CA PHE A 23 -10.33 15.80 -10.73
C PHE A 23 -10.74 14.35 -10.48
N ILE A 24 -11.00 14.06 -9.20
CA ILE A 24 -11.71 12.87 -8.72
C ILE A 24 -13.03 13.34 -8.12
N GLY A 25 -14.14 12.72 -8.53
CA GLY A 25 -15.47 13.05 -8.05
C GLY A 25 -16.07 11.95 -7.17
N ARG A 26 -16.29 12.21 -5.88
CA ARG A 26 -17.02 11.29 -4.99
C ARG A 26 -18.53 11.54 -5.10
N ARG A 27 -19.32 10.51 -5.37
CA ARG A 27 -20.79 10.63 -5.35
C ARG A 27 -21.32 10.83 -3.93
N ARG A 28 -22.49 11.46 -3.80
CA ARG A 28 -23.28 11.39 -2.57
C ARG A 28 -23.68 9.93 -2.29
N ASP A 29 -23.70 9.55 -1.02
CA ASP A 29 -24.18 8.22 -0.63
C ASP A 29 -25.62 8.01 -1.11
N GLY A 30 -25.92 6.80 -1.62
CA GLY A 30 -27.20 6.46 -2.24
C GLY A 30 -27.42 6.95 -3.69
N ALA A 31 -26.58 7.87 -4.22
CA ALA A 31 -26.70 8.32 -5.62
C ALA A 31 -26.22 7.24 -6.61
N PRO A 32 -26.71 7.20 -7.86
CA PRO A 32 -26.27 6.19 -8.84
C PRO A 32 -24.81 6.37 -9.29
N GLY A 33 -24.23 5.29 -9.82
CA GLY A 33 -22.87 5.27 -10.37
C GLY A 33 -21.77 4.94 -9.35
N PRO A 34 -20.48 5.04 -9.75
CA PRO A 34 -19.36 4.59 -8.92
C PRO A 34 -19.13 5.51 -7.72
N LYS A 35 -18.64 4.94 -6.59
CA LYS A 35 -18.27 5.66 -5.34
C LYS A 35 -17.35 6.84 -5.66
N TYR A 36 -16.29 6.56 -6.43
CA TYR A 36 -15.38 7.56 -6.99
C TYR A 36 -15.38 7.48 -8.52
N LEU A 37 -15.35 8.64 -9.17
CA LEU A 37 -15.18 8.77 -10.62
C LEU A 37 -13.89 9.55 -10.86
N ASN A 38 -12.93 8.95 -11.55
CA ASN A 38 -11.71 9.64 -11.96
C ASN A 38 -11.95 10.32 -13.31
N GLY A 39 -11.39 11.53 -13.48
CA GLY A 39 -11.38 12.20 -14.78
C GLY A 39 -10.71 11.34 -15.86
N PRO A 40 -11.02 11.58 -17.16
CA PRO A 40 -10.30 10.93 -18.24
C PRO A 40 -8.83 11.37 -18.24
N ASP A 41 -7.97 10.57 -18.87
CA ASP A 41 -6.60 10.99 -19.12
C ASP A 41 -6.59 12.16 -20.12
N THR A 42 -5.72 13.14 -19.88
CA THR A 42 -5.57 14.35 -20.70
C THR A 42 -4.09 14.66 -20.88
N SER A 43 -3.75 15.66 -21.69
CA SER A 43 -2.36 16.13 -21.83
C SER A 43 -1.76 16.70 -20.53
N LEU A 44 -2.60 17.01 -19.53
CA LEU A 44 -2.16 17.50 -18.21
C LEU A 44 -2.32 16.45 -17.11
N PHE A 45 -3.07 15.37 -17.36
CA PHE A 45 -3.38 14.37 -16.35
C PHE A 45 -3.24 12.96 -16.91
N HIS A 46 -2.17 12.29 -16.48
CA HIS A 46 -1.99 10.86 -16.65
C HIS A 46 -2.14 10.17 -15.29
N LYS A 47 -3.15 9.30 -15.16
CA LYS A 47 -3.47 8.62 -13.89
C LYS A 47 -2.30 7.82 -13.34
N GLY A 48 -1.47 7.28 -14.22
CA GLY A 48 -0.30 6.49 -13.88
C GLY A 48 0.93 7.31 -13.50
N GLU A 49 0.85 8.64 -13.47
CA GLU A 49 2.01 9.51 -13.16
C GLU A 49 1.75 10.38 -11.94
N LEU A 50 0.51 10.84 -11.75
CA LEU A 50 0.15 11.69 -10.64
C LEU A 50 -0.46 10.90 -9.48
N LEU A 51 -0.13 11.35 -8.28
CA LEU A 51 -0.73 10.91 -7.01
C LEU A 51 -1.55 12.06 -6.43
N TYR A 52 -2.78 11.77 -6.00
CA TYR A 52 -3.55 12.75 -5.26
C TYR A 52 -2.88 13.04 -3.91
N GLY A 53 -2.79 14.32 -3.53
CA GLY A 53 -2.21 14.75 -2.25
C GLY A 53 -0.70 14.91 -2.24
N LEU A 54 0.02 14.49 -3.30
CA LEU A 54 1.49 14.56 -3.34
C LEU A 54 2.00 16.00 -3.27
N HIS A 55 1.40 16.90 -4.06
CA HIS A 55 1.77 18.32 -4.05
C HIS A 55 1.51 18.97 -2.69
N GLU A 56 0.37 18.66 -2.08
CA GLU A 56 -0.02 19.14 -0.75
C GLU A 56 0.86 18.58 0.38
N ALA A 57 1.39 17.37 0.20
CA ALA A 57 2.18 16.67 1.20
C ALA A 57 3.70 16.92 1.08
N ARG A 58 4.17 17.47 -0.04
CA ARG A 58 5.61 17.57 -0.39
C ARG A 58 6.47 18.15 0.73
N ASP A 59 6.04 19.22 1.39
CA ASP A 59 6.87 19.92 2.37
C ASP A 59 7.05 19.07 3.63
N ARG A 60 6.03 18.27 3.98
CA ARG A 60 6.08 17.31 5.10
C ARG A 60 6.93 16.11 4.76
N LEU A 61 6.78 15.58 3.55
CA LEU A 61 7.60 14.47 3.04
C LEU A 61 9.08 14.86 3.02
N ALA A 62 9.40 16.09 2.59
CA ALA A 62 10.76 16.61 2.53
C ALA A 62 11.43 16.74 3.91
N VAL A 63 10.65 16.91 4.99
CA VAL A 63 11.17 16.97 6.37
C VAL A 63 11.02 15.65 7.14
N GLY A 64 10.75 14.55 6.43
CA GLY A 64 10.79 13.19 7.00
C GLY A 64 9.44 12.63 7.47
N ALA A 65 8.31 13.26 7.15
CA ALA A 65 7.00 12.62 7.37
C ALA A 65 6.91 11.35 6.53
N ARG A 66 6.49 10.23 7.14
CA ARG A 66 6.45 8.94 6.47
C ARG A 66 5.30 8.91 5.45
N PRO A 67 5.55 8.55 4.19
CA PRO A 67 4.50 8.44 3.18
C PRO A 67 3.53 7.31 3.51
N VAL A 68 2.23 7.60 3.34
CA VAL A 68 1.14 6.63 3.48
C VAL A 68 0.37 6.51 2.18
N ILE A 69 0.40 5.35 1.55
CA ILE A 69 -0.34 5.09 0.32
C ILE A 69 -1.72 4.54 0.67
N VAL A 70 -2.76 5.21 0.16
CA VAL A 70 -4.17 4.89 0.39
C VAL A 70 -4.94 4.79 -0.93
N GLU A 71 -6.17 4.30 -0.90
CA GLU A 71 -6.98 4.11 -2.12
C GLU A 71 -7.65 5.38 -2.63
N GLY A 72 -8.07 6.27 -1.73
CA GLY A 72 -8.95 7.39 -2.07
C GLY A 72 -8.55 8.74 -1.48
N PRO A 73 -9.05 9.85 -2.06
CA PRO A 73 -8.80 11.19 -1.54
C PRO A 73 -9.23 11.40 -0.10
N LEU A 74 -10.35 10.82 0.31
CA LEU A 74 -10.83 10.96 1.69
C LEU A 74 -9.96 10.23 2.69
N ASP A 75 -9.37 9.09 2.31
CA ASP A 75 -8.43 8.38 3.17
C ASP A 75 -7.15 9.19 3.34
N ALA A 76 -6.69 9.85 2.27
CA ALA A 76 -5.51 10.70 2.32
C ALA A 76 -5.74 11.93 3.22
N ILE A 77 -6.93 12.52 3.12
CA ILE A 77 -7.37 13.59 4.02
C ILE A 77 -7.46 13.05 5.46
N ALA A 78 -7.99 11.86 5.67
CA ALA A 78 -8.17 11.29 7.00
C ALA A 78 -6.83 11.06 7.71
N VAL A 79 -5.85 10.47 7.02
CA VAL A 79 -4.48 10.31 7.52
C VAL A 79 -3.84 11.67 7.79
N THR A 80 -4.00 12.63 6.87
CA THR A 80 -3.48 13.99 7.02
C THR A 80 -4.03 14.69 8.25
N VAL A 81 -5.34 14.60 8.51
CA VAL A 81 -5.97 15.18 9.70
C VAL A 81 -5.50 14.44 10.96
N ALA A 82 -5.20 13.15 10.84
CA ALA A 82 -4.89 12.32 11.99
C ALA A 82 -3.50 12.54 12.58
N GLY A 83 -2.48 12.67 11.71
CA GLY A 83 -1.08 12.76 12.14
C GLY A 83 -0.19 13.53 11.17
N PRO A 84 -0.46 14.82 10.89
CA PRO A 84 0.23 15.56 9.85
C PRO A 84 1.72 15.80 10.13
N ALA A 85 2.20 15.59 11.35
CA ALA A 85 3.63 15.71 11.67
C ALA A 85 4.40 14.41 11.40
N GLU A 86 3.73 13.27 11.47
CA GLU A 86 4.36 11.94 11.36
C GLU A 86 4.11 11.29 9.99
N TYR A 87 2.97 11.61 9.37
CA TYR A 87 2.47 10.92 8.20
C TYR A 87 1.99 11.90 7.13
N ALA A 88 2.28 11.53 5.89
CA ALA A 88 1.90 12.28 4.70
C ALA A 88 1.25 11.32 3.70
N ALA A 89 -0.06 11.42 3.51
CA ALA A 89 -0.78 10.48 2.67
C ALA A 89 -0.89 10.91 1.21
N VAL A 90 -0.82 9.92 0.33
CA VAL A 90 -1.01 10.05 -1.11
C VAL A 90 -1.96 8.94 -1.59
N ALA A 91 -2.81 9.24 -2.56
CA ALA A 91 -3.77 8.27 -3.08
C ALA A 91 -3.55 7.98 -4.57
N THR A 92 -3.71 6.72 -4.96
CA THR A 92 -3.70 6.33 -6.37
C THR A 92 -5.03 6.71 -7.04
N CYS A 93 -4.97 7.05 -8.33
CA CYS A 93 -6.16 7.51 -9.07
C CYS A 93 -6.93 6.34 -9.70
N GLY A 94 -7.31 5.34 -8.89
CA GLY A 94 -8.07 4.16 -9.33
C GLY A 94 -7.27 3.14 -10.15
N LEU A 95 -5.96 3.11 -9.96
CA LEU A 95 -5.05 2.12 -10.52
C LEU A 95 -4.20 1.52 -9.39
N ALA A 96 -3.63 0.34 -9.63
CA ALA A 96 -2.51 -0.11 -8.81
C ALA A 96 -1.36 0.89 -8.91
N LEU A 97 -0.56 1.02 -7.84
CA LEU A 97 0.59 1.90 -7.81
C LEU A 97 1.52 1.63 -9.00
N THR A 98 1.87 2.66 -9.75
CA THR A 98 2.77 2.56 -10.90
C THR A 98 4.20 2.91 -10.52
N THR A 99 5.17 2.53 -11.36
CA THR A 99 6.57 2.95 -11.19
C THR A 99 6.70 4.47 -11.27
N SER A 100 6.06 5.13 -12.25
CA SER A 100 6.15 6.60 -12.37
C SER A 100 5.58 7.35 -11.17
N GLN A 101 4.52 6.83 -10.53
CA GLN A 101 3.99 7.37 -9.28
C GLN A 101 4.97 7.17 -8.11
N LEU A 102 5.60 6.00 -8.03
CA LEU A 102 6.59 5.73 -7.01
C LEU A 102 7.82 6.61 -7.18
N ASP A 103 8.29 6.81 -8.41
CA ASP A 103 9.39 7.72 -8.73
C ASP A 103 9.03 9.16 -8.36
N ALA A 104 7.77 9.58 -8.61
CA ALA A 104 7.29 10.89 -8.21
C ALA A 104 7.28 11.08 -6.69
N LEU A 105 6.92 10.04 -5.94
CA LEU A 105 6.98 10.04 -4.48
C LEU A 105 8.43 10.10 -3.98
N GLY A 106 9.33 9.29 -4.57
CA GLY A 106 10.75 9.27 -4.20
C GLY A 106 11.52 10.55 -4.52
N ARG A 107 11.00 11.40 -5.43
CA ARG A 107 11.57 12.74 -5.67
C ARG A 107 11.33 13.73 -4.53
N VAL A 108 10.34 13.48 -3.66
CA VAL A 108 9.97 14.41 -2.57
C VAL A 108 10.10 13.80 -1.18
N ALA A 109 10.40 12.51 -1.09
CA ALA A 109 10.57 11.77 0.17
C ALA A 109 11.80 10.84 0.05
N ASP A 110 12.66 10.83 1.06
CA ASP A 110 13.69 9.80 1.16
C ASP A 110 13.03 8.49 1.62
N LEU A 111 12.71 7.63 0.65
CA LEU A 111 12.03 6.36 0.90
C LEU A 111 12.95 5.32 1.54
N ASP A 112 14.27 5.48 1.39
CA ASP A 112 15.24 4.56 1.99
C ASP A 112 15.38 4.80 3.49
N GLU A 113 15.21 6.05 3.93
CA GLU A 113 15.15 6.41 5.36
C GLU A 113 13.73 6.21 5.94
N THR A 114 12.72 6.86 5.34
CA THR A 114 11.37 6.93 5.93
C THR A 114 10.56 5.65 5.70
N GLY A 115 10.84 4.92 4.62
CA GLY A 115 10.01 3.81 4.17
C GLY A 115 8.60 4.22 3.77
N VAL A 116 7.70 3.24 3.62
CA VAL A 116 6.32 3.46 3.15
C VAL A 116 5.34 2.68 4.01
N VAL A 117 4.17 3.27 4.31
CA VAL A 117 3.03 2.57 4.91
C VAL A 117 1.91 2.41 3.88
N LEU A 118 1.33 1.22 3.77
CA LEU A 118 0.08 0.98 3.06
C LEU A 118 -1.08 1.05 4.07
N ALA A 119 -2.09 1.87 3.78
CA ALA A 119 -3.33 1.89 4.55
C ALA A 119 -4.51 1.64 3.59
N LEU A 120 -4.62 0.37 3.17
CA LEU A 120 -5.68 -0.16 2.33
C LEU A 120 -6.73 -0.86 3.19
N ASP A 121 -7.92 -1.11 2.64
CA ASP A 121 -9.02 -1.74 3.35
C ASP A 121 -8.59 -3.10 3.95
N GLY A 122 -9.02 -3.37 5.19
CA GLY A 122 -8.72 -4.64 5.88
C GLY A 122 -9.40 -5.89 5.29
N ASP A 123 -9.99 -5.79 4.10
CA ASP A 123 -10.77 -6.82 3.44
C ASP A 123 -9.91 -7.67 2.45
N PRO A 124 -10.46 -8.72 1.80
CA PRO A 124 -9.72 -9.49 0.81
C PRO A 124 -9.22 -8.69 -0.40
N ALA A 125 -9.94 -7.64 -0.81
CA ALA A 125 -9.56 -6.79 -1.94
C ALA A 125 -8.36 -5.91 -1.60
N GLY A 126 -8.36 -5.29 -0.41
CA GLY A 126 -7.24 -4.50 0.10
C GLY A 126 -5.98 -5.34 0.33
N ARG A 127 -6.11 -6.56 0.87
CA ARG A 127 -4.98 -7.52 0.94
C ARG A 127 -4.42 -7.87 -0.43
N SER A 128 -5.28 -8.08 -1.42
CA SER A 128 -4.86 -8.31 -2.81
C SER A 128 -4.17 -7.06 -3.40
N GLY A 129 -4.60 -5.86 -3.01
CA GLY A 129 -3.95 -4.59 -3.33
C GLY A 129 -2.56 -4.45 -2.75
N ALA A 130 -2.36 -4.86 -1.48
CA ALA A 130 -1.06 -4.87 -0.82
C ALA A 130 -0.06 -5.78 -1.56
N VAL A 131 -0.51 -6.98 -1.94
CA VAL A 131 0.30 -7.94 -2.72
C VAL A 131 0.70 -7.38 -4.08
N ARG A 132 -0.20 -6.70 -4.80
CA ARG A 132 0.13 -6.07 -6.09
C ARG A 132 1.13 -4.92 -5.93
N THR A 133 1.03 -4.18 -4.83
CA THR A 133 1.91 -3.04 -4.55
C THR A 133 3.32 -3.48 -4.16
N TRP A 134 3.48 -4.68 -3.59
CA TRP A 134 4.78 -5.24 -3.21
C TRP A 134 5.82 -5.20 -4.33
N GLU A 135 5.46 -5.63 -5.55
CA GLU A 135 6.39 -5.68 -6.69
C GLU A 135 7.01 -4.32 -7.01
N ARG A 136 6.33 -3.22 -6.66
CA ARG A 136 6.82 -1.86 -6.88
C ARG A 136 7.67 -1.38 -5.71
N LEU A 137 7.28 -1.73 -4.48
CA LEU A 137 7.94 -1.23 -3.28
C LEU A 137 9.17 -2.05 -2.88
N ALA A 138 9.29 -3.32 -3.31
CA ALA A 138 10.29 -4.25 -2.80
C ALA A 138 11.73 -3.73 -2.89
N GLY A 139 12.05 -2.88 -3.88
CA GLY A 139 13.38 -2.28 -4.06
C GLY A 139 13.74 -1.12 -3.12
N ILE A 140 12.78 -0.57 -2.38
CA ILE A 140 13.02 0.55 -1.44
C ILE A 140 13.85 0.06 -0.24
N GLY A 141 14.94 0.70 0.14
CA GLY A 141 15.76 0.27 1.28
C GLY A 141 15.02 0.33 2.63
N GLY A 142 14.16 1.35 2.80
CA GLY A 142 13.47 1.66 4.05
C GLY A 142 12.33 0.70 4.41
N PRO A 143 11.73 0.85 5.61
CA PRO A 143 10.69 -0.05 6.10
C PRO A 143 9.43 -0.03 5.23
N LEU A 144 8.88 -1.20 4.93
CA LEU A 144 7.60 -1.34 4.22
C LEU A 144 6.59 -2.00 5.15
N ASP A 145 5.52 -1.29 5.48
CA ASP A 145 4.54 -1.73 6.46
C ASP A 145 3.10 -1.58 5.93
N THR A 146 2.17 -2.36 6.48
CA THR A 146 0.73 -2.18 6.35
C THR A 146 0.17 -1.68 7.69
N ALA A 147 -0.68 -0.66 7.66
CA ALA A 147 -1.40 -0.17 8.83
C ALA A 147 -2.45 -1.19 9.31
N CYS A 148 -2.59 -1.38 10.63
CA CYS A 148 -3.57 -2.30 11.18
C CYS A 148 -4.93 -1.60 11.35
N LEU A 149 -5.66 -1.45 10.25
CA LEU A 149 -7.03 -0.96 10.29
C LEU A 149 -8.00 -2.05 10.79
N PRO A 150 -9.04 -1.71 11.58
CA PRO A 150 -10.09 -2.64 11.92
C PRO A 150 -10.76 -3.24 10.68
N THR A 151 -11.22 -4.48 10.78
CA THR A 151 -11.90 -5.16 9.66
C THR A 151 -13.05 -4.31 9.13
N GLY A 152 -13.09 -4.13 7.81
CA GLY A 152 -14.13 -3.35 7.12
C GLY A 152 -14.01 -1.83 7.24
N HIS A 153 -12.90 -1.32 7.79
CA HIS A 153 -12.63 0.12 7.87
C HIS A 153 -11.51 0.54 6.92
N ASP A 154 -11.76 1.65 6.21
CA ASP A 154 -10.77 2.51 5.55
C ASP A 154 -10.38 3.65 6.52
N PRO A 155 -9.28 4.39 6.28
CA PRO A 155 -8.91 5.54 7.13
C PRO A 155 -10.03 6.58 7.26
N ALA A 156 -10.77 6.86 6.18
CA ALA A 156 -11.89 7.81 6.21
C ALA A 156 -13.08 7.31 7.05
N GLY A 157 -13.39 6.01 6.96
CA GLY A 157 -14.42 5.34 7.73
C GLY A 157 -14.07 5.31 9.21
N LEU A 158 -12.84 4.95 9.54
CA LEU A 158 -12.33 4.95 10.92
C LEU A 158 -12.32 6.37 11.51
N LEU A 159 -11.92 7.38 10.73
CA LEU A 159 -12.02 8.78 11.17
C LEU A 159 -13.48 9.16 11.48
N ARG A 160 -14.43 8.72 10.65
CA ARG A 160 -15.85 9.03 10.83
C ARG A 160 -16.44 8.37 12.07
N THR A 161 -16.06 7.12 12.38
CA THR A 161 -16.66 6.33 13.46
C THR A 161 -15.95 6.50 14.80
N GLU A 162 -14.62 6.59 14.80
CA GLU A 162 -13.78 6.55 16.02
C GLU A 162 -12.88 7.78 16.18
N GLY A 163 -12.82 8.65 15.16
CA GLY A 163 -12.09 9.92 15.22
C GLY A 163 -10.60 9.81 14.94
N ARG A 164 -9.91 10.95 15.03
CA ARG A 164 -8.51 11.11 14.64
C ARG A 164 -7.56 10.17 15.40
N THR A 165 -7.76 10.03 16.71
CA THR A 165 -6.84 9.26 17.57
C THR A 165 -6.81 7.79 17.15
N ALA A 166 -7.96 7.23 16.75
CA ALA A 166 -8.05 5.86 16.26
C ALA A 166 -7.27 5.66 14.95
N VAL A 167 -7.39 6.59 14.00
CA VAL A 167 -6.61 6.56 12.74
C VAL A 167 -5.10 6.63 13.03
N LEU A 168 -4.67 7.55 13.88
CA LEU A 168 -3.24 7.67 14.25
C LEU A 168 -2.72 6.39 14.92
N GLN A 169 -3.51 5.81 15.82
CA GLN A 169 -3.14 4.56 16.49
C GLN A 169 -3.04 3.39 15.50
N ALA A 170 -3.94 3.31 14.52
CA ALA A 170 -3.89 2.30 13.47
C ALA A 170 -2.68 2.48 12.54
N LEU A 171 -2.22 3.71 12.28
CA LEU A 171 -1.01 3.98 11.48
C LEU A 171 0.28 3.66 12.25
N ARG A 172 0.28 3.84 13.57
CA ARG A 172 1.40 3.49 14.46
C ARG A 172 1.46 1.98 14.72
N THR A 173 0.30 1.33 14.78
CA THR A 173 0.18 -0.13 14.92
C THR A 173 0.25 -0.76 13.55
N ARG A 174 1.42 -1.24 13.14
CA ARG A 174 1.68 -1.69 11.78
C ARG A 174 2.33 -3.06 11.74
N ARG A 175 2.16 -3.75 10.62
CA ARG A 175 2.79 -5.05 10.33
C ARG A 175 3.71 -4.92 9.12
N PRO A 176 4.84 -5.62 9.07
CA PRO A 176 5.69 -5.62 7.88
C PRO A 176 4.90 -6.09 6.65
N LEU A 177 4.94 -5.32 5.56
CA LEU A 177 4.24 -5.66 4.32
C LEU A 177 4.67 -7.03 3.78
N MET A 178 5.95 -7.36 3.90
CA MET A 178 6.48 -8.67 3.51
C MET A 178 5.74 -9.82 4.19
N ASP A 179 5.30 -9.67 5.45
CA ASP A 179 4.57 -10.72 6.17
C ASP A 179 3.28 -11.05 5.45
N GLU A 180 2.50 -10.03 5.09
CA GLU A 180 1.23 -10.21 4.40
C GLU A 180 1.41 -10.82 3.01
N VAL A 181 2.46 -10.42 2.29
CA VAL A 181 2.76 -10.91 0.93
C VAL A 181 3.22 -12.37 0.96
N VAL A 182 4.12 -12.71 1.89
CA VAL A 182 4.56 -14.09 2.13
C VAL A 182 3.37 -14.95 2.55
N ASP A 183 2.55 -14.46 3.48
CA ASP A 183 1.42 -15.21 4.01
C ASP A 183 0.36 -15.48 2.92
N ALA A 184 0.14 -14.53 2.01
CA ALA A 184 -0.72 -14.69 0.85
C ALA A 184 -0.15 -15.68 -0.18
N ALA A 185 1.17 -15.65 -0.43
CA ALA A 185 1.83 -16.59 -1.34
C ALA A 185 1.77 -18.03 -0.82
N VAL A 186 2.03 -18.22 0.47
CA VAL A 186 1.90 -19.52 1.16
C VAL A 186 0.48 -20.03 1.05
N GLY A 187 -0.53 -19.21 1.35
CA GLY A 187 -1.93 -19.61 1.28
C GLY A 187 -2.40 -19.97 -0.13
N ARG A 188 -1.85 -19.32 -1.17
CA ARG A 188 -2.20 -19.62 -2.57
C ARG A 188 -1.54 -20.90 -3.09
N ALA A 189 -0.29 -21.15 -2.70
CA ALA A 189 0.52 -22.23 -3.25
C ALA A 189 0.46 -23.52 -2.41
N GLY A 190 0.20 -23.41 -1.10
CA GLY A 190 0.38 -24.47 -0.14
C GLY A 190 -0.87 -25.25 0.28
N GLY A 191 -2.05 -24.97 -0.29
CA GLY A 191 -3.29 -25.65 0.12
C GLY A 191 -3.49 -25.63 1.65
N ALA A 192 -3.57 -26.83 2.26
CA ALA A 192 -3.71 -26.99 3.71
C ALA A 192 -2.36 -27.14 4.46
N LEU A 193 -1.22 -27.16 3.74
CA LEU A 193 0.12 -27.44 4.27
C LEU A 193 0.22 -28.82 4.96
N ALA A 194 -0.65 -29.76 4.58
CA ALA A 194 -0.75 -31.07 5.21
C ALA A 194 0.32 -32.01 4.65
N ALA A 195 0.52 -32.00 3.33
CA ALA A 195 1.50 -32.85 2.66
C ALA A 195 2.88 -32.16 2.58
N PRO A 196 4.00 -32.90 2.65
CA PRO A 196 5.33 -32.33 2.47
C PRO A 196 5.50 -31.54 1.17
N GLU A 197 4.91 -32.01 0.07
CA GLU A 197 4.96 -31.37 -1.25
C GLU A 197 4.27 -30.00 -1.27
N GLU A 198 3.16 -29.87 -0.54
CA GLU A 198 2.44 -28.60 -0.36
C GLU A 198 3.31 -27.59 0.39
N ARG A 199 3.98 -28.03 1.47
CA ARG A 199 4.88 -27.19 2.26
C ARG A 199 6.08 -26.72 1.42
N VAL A 200 6.70 -27.61 0.65
CA VAL A 200 7.81 -27.26 -0.25
C VAL A 200 7.36 -26.28 -1.34
N THR A 201 6.18 -26.49 -1.93
CA THR A 201 5.63 -25.59 -2.95
C THR A 201 5.36 -24.19 -2.38
N ALA A 202 4.77 -24.12 -1.19
CA ALA A 202 4.55 -22.86 -0.48
C ALA A 202 5.86 -22.16 -0.10
N LEU A 203 6.85 -22.90 0.37
CA LEU A 203 8.16 -22.38 0.74
C LEU A 203 8.89 -21.81 -0.48
N ARG A 204 8.85 -22.46 -1.64
CA ARG A 204 9.43 -21.92 -2.90
C ARG A 204 8.73 -20.63 -3.32
N ALA A 205 7.40 -20.56 -3.20
CA ALA A 205 6.66 -19.34 -3.50
C ALA A 205 7.04 -18.18 -2.56
N ALA A 206 7.16 -18.45 -1.26
CA ALA A 206 7.59 -17.48 -0.27
C ALA A 206 9.05 -17.03 -0.48
N SER A 207 9.95 -17.96 -0.82
CA SER A 207 11.39 -17.67 -0.97
C SER A 207 11.67 -16.63 -2.05
N ARG A 208 10.91 -16.64 -3.16
CA ARG A 208 11.02 -15.61 -4.22
C ARG A 208 10.68 -14.21 -3.72
N ILE A 209 9.72 -14.09 -2.80
CA ILE A 209 9.35 -12.81 -2.19
C ILE A 209 10.42 -12.37 -1.19
N ILE A 210 10.93 -13.29 -0.38
CA ILE A 210 11.94 -12.99 0.64
C ILE A 210 13.26 -12.55 -0.01
N ALA A 211 13.65 -13.20 -1.12
CA ALA A 211 14.83 -12.86 -1.91
C ALA A 211 14.85 -11.39 -2.38
N ALA A 212 13.68 -10.77 -2.56
CA ALA A 212 13.60 -9.37 -2.95
C ALA A 212 14.03 -8.39 -1.86
N ARG A 213 14.13 -8.80 -0.58
CA ARG A 213 14.67 -7.98 0.52
C ARG A 213 15.54 -8.81 1.49
N PRO A 214 16.80 -9.09 1.14
CA PRO A 214 17.69 -9.96 1.91
C PRO A 214 17.80 -9.64 3.42
N PRO A 215 17.82 -8.37 3.88
CA PRO A 215 17.91 -8.06 5.31
C PRO A 215 16.78 -8.63 6.17
N GLN A 216 15.63 -8.97 5.58
CA GLN A 216 14.48 -9.52 6.32
C GLN A 216 14.45 -11.07 6.35
N SER A 217 15.40 -11.72 5.67
CA SER A 217 15.36 -13.18 5.45
C SER A 217 15.39 -13.99 6.73
N ALA A 218 16.28 -13.65 7.68
CA ALA A 218 16.40 -14.39 8.94
C ALA A 218 15.09 -14.40 9.74
N ARG A 219 14.38 -13.27 9.79
CA ARG A 219 13.07 -13.18 10.46
C ARG A 219 12.02 -14.05 9.76
N GLN A 220 12.01 -14.05 8.43
CA GLN A 220 11.07 -14.86 7.66
C GLN A 220 11.35 -16.36 7.75
N VAL A 221 12.62 -16.77 7.83
CA VAL A 221 13.00 -18.17 8.06
C VAL A 221 12.34 -18.68 9.34
N VAL A 222 12.44 -17.92 10.44
CA VAL A 222 11.81 -18.29 11.72
C VAL A 222 10.28 -18.35 11.58
N ARG A 223 9.65 -17.33 10.97
CA ARG A 223 8.19 -17.31 10.77
C ARG A 223 7.69 -18.51 9.97
N LEU A 224 8.35 -18.82 8.85
CA LEU A 224 7.95 -19.92 7.97
C LEU A 224 8.20 -21.29 8.60
N ALA A 225 9.34 -21.48 9.28
CA ALA A 225 9.65 -22.71 10.00
C ALA A 225 8.56 -23.04 11.02
N THR A 226 8.13 -22.06 11.83
CA THR A 226 7.02 -22.23 12.76
C THR A 226 5.68 -22.48 12.06
N ARG A 227 5.36 -21.70 11.01
CA ARG A 227 4.07 -21.81 10.32
C ARG A 227 3.87 -23.13 9.57
N MET A 228 4.95 -23.67 9.00
CA MET A 228 4.91 -24.88 8.17
C MET A 228 5.29 -26.15 8.95
N ASP A 229 5.65 -26.01 10.23
CA ASP A 229 6.19 -27.10 11.04
C ASP A 229 7.37 -27.78 10.33
N MET A 230 8.39 -26.97 10.00
CA MET A 230 9.58 -27.39 9.27
C MET A 230 10.86 -26.93 9.99
N PRO A 231 11.97 -27.68 9.90
CA PRO A 231 13.25 -27.22 10.43
C PRO A 231 13.70 -25.92 9.75
N ALA A 232 14.16 -24.95 10.54
CA ALA A 232 14.67 -23.67 10.02
C ALA A 232 15.85 -23.86 9.03
N ALA A 233 16.65 -24.91 9.21
CA ALA A 233 17.73 -25.27 8.28
C ALA A 233 17.22 -25.57 6.87
N LEU A 234 16.14 -26.35 6.75
CA LEU A 234 15.52 -26.68 5.46
C LEU A 234 14.90 -25.44 4.79
N VAL A 235 14.28 -24.56 5.59
CA VAL A 235 13.77 -23.27 5.10
C VAL A 235 14.91 -22.38 4.57
N THR A 236 16.06 -22.42 5.24
CA THR A 236 17.25 -21.66 4.84
C THR A 236 17.85 -22.20 3.56
N GLU A 237 17.98 -23.52 3.43
CA GLU A 237 18.49 -24.20 2.24
C GLU A 237 17.69 -23.82 0.98
N VAL A 238 16.36 -23.96 1.03
CA VAL A 238 15.49 -23.59 -0.10
C VAL A 238 15.56 -22.10 -0.44
N LEU A 239 15.72 -21.24 0.57
CA LEU A 239 15.86 -19.81 0.36
C LEU A 239 17.20 -19.47 -0.33
N VAL A 240 18.30 -20.11 0.08
CA VAL A 240 19.62 -19.93 -0.55
C VAL A 240 19.60 -20.40 -2.01
N ASP A 241 19.03 -21.57 -2.28
CA ASP A 241 18.88 -22.10 -3.65
C ASP A 241 18.05 -21.16 -4.55
N THR A 242 17.10 -20.43 -3.96
CA THR A 242 16.28 -19.47 -4.71
C THR A 242 17.05 -18.19 -5.06
N VAL A 243 18.02 -17.79 -4.23
CA VAL A 243 18.85 -16.59 -4.42
C VAL A 243 20.09 -16.89 -5.28
N SER A 244 20.55 -18.13 -5.31
CA SER A 244 21.72 -18.59 -6.07
C SER A 244 21.40 -19.88 -6.84
N PRO A 245 20.65 -19.77 -7.95
CA PRO A 245 20.20 -20.92 -8.75
C PRO A 245 21.30 -21.59 -9.58
#